data_AF-A0AAD3TX98-F1
#
_entry.id   AF-A0AAD3TX98-F1
#
_cell.length_a   1.000
_cell.length_b   1.000
_cell.length_c   1.000
_cell.angle_alpha   90.00
_cell.angle_beta   90.00
_cell.angle_gamma   90.00
#
_symmetry.space_group_name_H-M   'P 1'
#
loop_
_entity.id
_entity.type
_entity.pdbx_description
1 polymer ?
#
loop_
_entity_poly.entity_id
_entity_poly.type
_entity_poly.pdbx_seq_one_letter_code
_entity_poly.pdbx_strand_id
1 'polypeptide(L)'
;MTGHIPDTGPWSRAPPGSHLSLTEPQEAALRAYLDSASLGLERDERKHRLAPLSSLLSRLSPLLEAILQIPAREPWASTRAAYLLSYTGNAPGYIEKLPLMTVPAGVDETDPDTCAVIAEEAGETMQSVLDLLGEIERGWIAVLRGEGWRAGEDGAKGEAVKVEGGSGIDETSKVRLRSIINLAREKLLLWARPYGSFGGESMGPDGLDGEVHTEEEKSGWERQIVDMWKEILEELDRQAPPEEEVI
;
A
#
# COMPACT_ATOMS: atom_id res chain seq x y z
N MET A 1 -9.18 -32.45 -25.03
CA MET A 1 -10.00 -32.15 -23.84
C MET A 1 -9.32 -31.00 -23.10
N THR A 2 -9.59 -29.78 -23.52
CA THR A 2 -9.09 -28.55 -22.91
C THR A 2 -10.05 -28.21 -21.76
N GLY A 3 -9.56 -28.34 -20.53
CA GLY A 3 -10.30 -27.98 -19.32
C GLY A 3 -10.53 -26.47 -19.30
N HIS A 4 -11.79 -26.07 -19.39
CA HIS A 4 -12.23 -24.71 -19.19
C HIS A 4 -12.07 -24.40 -17.70
N ILE A 5 -11.07 -23.57 -17.34
CA ILE A 5 -10.95 -23.00 -16.00
C ILE A 5 -12.10 -21.98 -15.89
N PRO A 6 -13.03 -22.11 -14.92
CA PRO A 6 -14.09 -21.14 -14.75
C PRO A 6 -13.47 -19.81 -14.30
N ASP A 7 -13.34 -18.91 -15.27
CA ASP A 7 -12.89 -17.53 -15.10
C ASP A 7 -14.07 -16.67 -14.66
N THR A 8 -14.43 -16.81 -13.40
CA THR A 8 -15.31 -15.90 -12.67
C THR A 8 -14.98 -16.02 -11.19
N GLY A 9 -14.05 -15.19 -10.71
CA GLY A 9 -13.93 -14.95 -9.28
C GLY A 9 -15.33 -14.60 -8.72
N PRO A 10 -15.75 -15.15 -7.57
CA PRO A 10 -17.11 -15.03 -7.05
C PRO A 10 -17.54 -13.61 -6.63
N TRP A 11 -16.75 -12.60 -6.98
CA TRP A 11 -16.87 -11.23 -6.48
C TRP A 11 -17.35 -10.22 -7.53
N SER A 12 -17.39 -10.57 -8.83
CA SER A 12 -17.52 -9.54 -9.90
C SER A 12 -18.93 -8.95 -10.13
N ARG A 13 -20.01 -9.43 -9.49
CA ARG A 13 -21.35 -8.81 -9.64
C ARG A 13 -22.21 -8.98 -8.40
N ALA A 14 -21.86 -8.32 -7.32
CA ALA A 14 -22.76 -8.17 -6.20
C ALA A 14 -23.72 -6.99 -6.46
N PRO A 15 -25.03 -7.10 -6.17
CA PRO A 15 -26.00 -6.04 -6.43
C PRO A 15 -25.65 -4.76 -5.64
N PRO A 16 -26.06 -3.57 -6.12
CA PRO A 16 -25.87 -2.30 -5.42
C PRO A 16 -26.60 -2.36 -4.07
N GLY A 17 -25.83 -2.50 -2.98
CA GLY A 17 -26.32 -2.74 -1.62
C GLY A 17 -25.57 -3.86 -0.89
N SER A 18 -24.85 -4.72 -1.62
CA SER A 18 -24.01 -5.80 -1.06
C SER A 18 -22.79 -5.32 -0.26
N HIS A 19 -22.42 -4.04 -0.36
CA HIS A 19 -21.37 -3.44 0.47
C HIS A 19 -21.78 -3.29 1.96
N LEU A 20 -23.04 -3.57 2.30
CA LEU A 20 -23.58 -3.36 3.64
C LEU A 20 -23.50 -4.61 4.54
N SER A 21 -23.35 -5.81 3.98
CA SER A 21 -23.21 -7.04 4.75
C SER A 21 -22.64 -8.18 3.93
N LEU A 22 -21.85 -9.02 4.59
CA LEU A 22 -21.42 -10.31 4.06
C LEU A 22 -22.31 -11.41 4.64
N THR A 23 -22.67 -12.40 3.84
CA THR A 23 -23.23 -13.65 4.37
C THR A 23 -22.14 -14.45 5.09
N GLU A 24 -22.48 -15.26 6.08
CA GLU A 24 -21.52 -16.09 6.83
C GLU A 24 -20.61 -16.95 5.91
N PRO A 25 -21.10 -17.59 4.83
CA PRO A 25 -20.24 -18.30 3.89
C PRO A 25 -19.29 -17.39 3.12
N GLN A 26 -19.73 -16.18 2.72
CA GLN A 26 -18.88 -15.20 2.04
C GLN A 26 -17.78 -14.68 2.97
N GLU A 27 -18.14 -14.42 4.23
CA GLU A 27 -17.19 -14.01 5.26
C GLU A 27 -16.13 -15.10 5.52
N ALA A 28 -16.56 -16.35 5.70
CA ALA A 28 -15.64 -17.46 5.91
C ALA A 28 -14.69 -17.65 4.71
N ALA A 29 -15.22 -17.54 3.48
CA ALA A 29 -14.42 -17.60 2.27
C ALA A 29 -13.43 -16.44 2.15
N LEU A 30 -13.85 -15.21 2.46
CA LEU A 30 -12.99 -14.03 2.46
C LEU A 30 -11.86 -14.17 3.47
N ARG A 31 -12.16 -14.53 4.72
CA ARG A 31 -11.13 -14.75 5.76
C ARG A 31 -10.14 -15.85 5.35
N ALA A 32 -10.64 -16.99 4.85
CA ALA A 32 -9.78 -18.06 4.39
C ALA A 32 -8.84 -17.61 3.25
N TYR A 33 -9.33 -16.77 2.34
CA TYR A 33 -8.50 -16.16 1.29
C TYR A 33 -7.44 -15.21 1.88
N LEU A 34 -7.83 -14.26 2.73
CA LEU A 34 -6.93 -13.28 3.34
C LEU A 34 -5.83 -13.95 4.18
N ASP A 35 -6.20 -14.95 4.99
CA ASP A 35 -5.26 -15.70 5.82
C ASP A 35 -4.28 -16.51 4.96
N SER A 36 -4.78 -17.19 3.93
CA SER A 36 -3.96 -17.98 3.01
C SER A 36 -2.99 -17.09 2.23
N ALA A 37 -3.46 -15.94 1.71
CA ALA A 37 -2.64 -14.98 0.99
C ALA A 37 -1.55 -14.37 1.87
N SER A 38 -1.91 -13.94 3.09
CA SER A 38 -0.98 -13.36 4.06
C SER A 38 0.08 -14.38 4.50
N LEU A 39 -0.33 -15.61 4.84
CA LEU A 39 0.59 -16.69 5.20
C LEU A 39 1.50 -17.08 4.03
N GLY A 40 0.99 -17.00 2.79
CA GLY A 40 1.78 -17.17 1.58
C GLY A 40 2.94 -16.18 1.50
N LEU A 41 2.65 -14.88 1.72
CA LEU A 41 3.66 -13.81 1.73
C LEU A 41 4.68 -14.00 2.86
N GLU A 42 4.24 -14.27 4.09
CA GLU A 42 5.13 -14.53 5.24
C GLU A 42 6.05 -15.74 5.00
N ARG A 43 5.52 -16.79 4.36
CA ARG A 43 6.30 -18.00 4.05
C ARG A 43 7.34 -17.70 2.98
N ASP A 44 6.99 -16.93 1.96
CA ASP A 44 7.91 -16.52 0.90
C ASP A 44 9.01 -15.62 1.48
N GLU A 45 8.66 -14.66 2.33
CA GLU A 45 9.59 -13.82 3.09
C GLU A 45 10.56 -14.65 3.94
N ARG A 46 10.04 -15.55 4.79
CA ARG A 46 10.87 -16.40 5.68
C ARG A 46 11.82 -17.31 4.90
N LYS A 47 11.45 -17.70 3.69
CA LYS A 47 12.27 -18.53 2.80
C LYS A 47 13.17 -17.72 1.87
N HIS A 48 13.16 -16.39 1.94
CA HIS A 48 13.84 -15.49 1.00
C HIS A 48 13.46 -15.79 -0.46
N ARG A 49 12.17 -16.03 -0.70
CA ARG A 49 11.56 -16.35 -2.00
C ARG A 49 10.52 -15.31 -2.43
N LEU A 50 10.61 -14.09 -1.91
CA LEU A 50 9.81 -13.00 -2.42
C LEU A 50 10.15 -12.80 -3.91
N ALA A 51 9.11 -12.64 -4.73
CA ALA A 51 9.26 -12.32 -6.14
C ALA A 51 9.87 -10.91 -6.30
N PRO A 52 10.32 -10.52 -7.51
CA PRO A 52 10.71 -9.14 -7.78
C PRO A 52 9.64 -8.14 -7.35
N LEU A 53 10.06 -6.92 -7.01
CA LEU A 53 9.20 -5.93 -6.38
C LEU A 53 7.91 -5.67 -7.18
N SER A 54 8.01 -5.51 -8.51
CA SER A 54 6.84 -5.37 -9.40
C SER A 54 5.83 -6.53 -9.24
N SER A 55 6.31 -7.77 -9.20
CA SER A 55 5.47 -8.96 -8.99
C SER A 55 4.90 -9.05 -7.57
N LEU A 56 5.65 -8.60 -6.57
CA LEU A 56 5.17 -8.50 -5.19
C LEU A 56 4.03 -7.47 -5.10
N LEU A 57 4.18 -6.31 -5.72
CA LEU A 57 3.15 -5.25 -5.75
C LEU A 57 1.86 -5.77 -6.38
N SER A 58 1.93 -6.50 -7.50
CA SER A 58 0.75 -7.14 -8.11
C SER A 58 0.05 -8.16 -7.21
N ARG A 59 0.73 -8.72 -6.20
CA ARG A 59 0.11 -9.60 -5.17
C ARG A 59 -0.44 -8.81 -3.99
N LEU A 60 0.21 -7.70 -3.65
CA LEU A 60 -0.15 -6.86 -2.52
C LEU A 60 -1.41 -6.03 -2.78
N SER A 61 -1.59 -5.48 -3.99
CA SER A 61 -2.75 -4.62 -4.30
C SER A 61 -4.09 -5.37 -4.18
N PRO A 62 -4.29 -6.56 -4.79
CA PRO A 62 -5.56 -7.27 -4.65
C PRO A 62 -5.86 -7.71 -3.22
N LEU A 63 -4.81 -7.96 -2.42
CA LEU A 63 -4.97 -8.27 -1.00
C LEU A 63 -5.46 -7.04 -0.22
N LEU A 64 -4.92 -5.86 -0.48
CA LEU A 64 -5.39 -4.60 0.10
C LEU A 64 -6.84 -4.33 -0.29
N GLU A 65 -7.18 -4.44 -1.58
CA GLU A 65 -8.54 -4.26 -2.07
C GLU A 65 -9.53 -5.21 -1.37
N ALA A 66 -9.17 -6.50 -1.24
CA ALA A 66 -10.00 -7.48 -0.54
C ALA A 66 -10.22 -7.12 0.94
N ILE A 67 -9.20 -6.58 1.62
CA ILE A 67 -9.33 -6.08 2.99
C ILE A 67 -10.27 -4.86 3.04
N LEU A 68 -10.11 -3.91 2.11
CA LEU A 68 -10.92 -2.69 2.09
C LEU A 68 -12.38 -2.95 1.73
N GLN A 69 -12.66 -4.02 0.97
CA GLN A 69 -14.02 -4.48 0.66
C GLN A 69 -14.75 -5.13 1.85
N ILE A 70 -14.09 -5.37 2.99
CA ILE A 70 -14.79 -5.79 4.22
C ILE A 70 -15.77 -4.65 4.64
N PRO A 71 -17.04 -4.95 4.97
CA PRO A 71 -18.00 -3.92 5.36
C PRO A 71 -17.52 -3.06 6.55
N ALA A 72 -17.78 -1.76 6.50
CA ALA A 72 -17.41 -0.83 7.59
C ALA A 72 -18.39 -0.84 8.78
N ARG A 73 -19.45 -1.65 8.71
CA ARG A 73 -20.45 -1.79 9.76
C ARG A 73 -20.09 -2.95 10.70
N GLU A 74 -20.49 -2.84 11.96
CA GLU A 74 -20.39 -3.97 12.89
C GLU A 74 -21.19 -5.19 12.40
N PRO A 75 -20.68 -6.43 12.59
CA PRO A 75 -19.47 -6.78 13.37
C PRO A 75 -18.14 -6.74 12.60
N TRP A 76 -18.15 -6.34 11.32
CA TRP A 76 -16.99 -6.51 10.42
C TRP A 76 -15.96 -5.39 10.51
N ALA A 77 -16.33 -4.22 11.01
CA ALA A 77 -15.44 -3.06 11.12
C ALA A 77 -14.13 -3.38 11.86
N SER A 78 -14.23 -4.07 13.00
CA SER A 78 -13.08 -4.53 13.78
C SER A 78 -12.17 -5.49 13.01
N THR A 79 -12.77 -6.39 12.23
CA THR A 79 -12.03 -7.36 11.40
C THR A 79 -11.29 -6.65 10.26
N ARG A 80 -11.95 -5.69 9.59
CA ARG A 80 -11.33 -4.84 8.58
C ARG A 80 -10.11 -4.11 9.12
N ALA A 81 -10.26 -3.44 10.27
CA ALA A 81 -9.17 -2.73 10.92
C ALA A 81 -8.01 -3.65 11.31
N ALA A 82 -8.30 -4.84 11.84
CA ALA A 82 -7.28 -5.81 12.24
C ALA A 82 -6.44 -6.32 11.04
N TYR A 83 -7.07 -6.67 9.93
CA TYR A 83 -6.36 -7.05 8.70
C TYR A 83 -5.57 -5.87 8.12
N LEU A 84 -6.15 -4.67 8.09
CA LEU A 84 -5.46 -3.49 7.55
C LEU A 84 -4.25 -3.09 8.41
N LEU A 85 -4.34 -3.21 9.75
CA LEU A 85 -3.20 -3.02 10.66
C LEU A 85 -2.07 -3.99 10.34
N SER A 86 -2.40 -5.27 10.18
CA SER A 86 -1.43 -6.32 9.89
C SER A 86 -0.78 -6.10 8.52
N TYR A 87 -1.58 -5.76 7.51
CA TYR A 87 -1.12 -5.43 6.17
C TYR A 87 -0.17 -4.23 6.18
N THR A 88 -0.55 -3.13 6.84
CA THR A 88 0.25 -1.90 6.93
C THR A 88 1.56 -2.12 7.68
N GLY A 89 1.56 -2.97 8.71
CA GLY A 89 2.78 -3.34 9.44
C GLY A 89 3.75 -4.21 8.63
N ASN A 90 3.23 -5.08 7.77
CA ASN A 90 4.04 -6.06 7.05
C ASN A 90 4.50 -5.58 5.66
N ALA A 91 3.64 -4.86 4.91
CA ALA A 91 3.92 -4.50 3.52
C ALA A 91 5.23 -3.70 3.34
N PRO A 92 5.53 -2.65 4.14
CA PRO A 92 6.83 -1.98 4.09
C PRO A 92 8.01 -2.93 4.35
N GLY A 93 7.83 -3.91 5.24
CA GLY A 93 8.84 -4.93 5.54
C GLY A 93 9.11 -5.91 4.39
N TYR A 94 8.13 -6.14 3.52
CA TYR A 94 8.36 -6.91 2.29
C TYR A 94 9.05 -6.07 1.22
N ILE A 95 8.65 -4.80 1.07
CA ILE A 95 9.23 -3.86 0.11
C ILE A 95 10.71 -3.62 0.44
N GLU A 96 11.05 -3.34 1.70
CA GLU A 96 12.42 -3.03 2.12
C GLU A 96 13.44 -4.16 1.88
N LYS A 97 12.95 -5.40 1.73
CA LYS A 97 13.77 -6.60 1.52
C LYS A 97 14.11 -6.85 0.06
N LEU A 98 13.47 -6.13 -0.85
CA LEU A 98 13.67 -6.28 -2.28
C LEU A 98 14.38 -5.04 -2.84
N PRO A 99 15.31 -5.23 -3.79
CA PRO A 99 15.81 -4.09 -4.52
C PRO A 99 14.68 -3.48 -5.37
N LEU A 100 14.73 -2.17 -5.59
CA LEU A 100 13.79 -1.49 -6.48
C LEU A 100 13.74 -2.15 -7.87
N MET A 101 14.88 -2.65 -8.33
CA MET A 101 14.98 -3.37 -9.58
C MET A 101 16.00 -4.50 -9.54
N THR A 102 15.84 -5.46 -10.45
CA THR A 102 16.79 -6.55 -10.65
C THR A 102 17.45 -6.40 -12.02
N VAL A 103 18.73 -6.05 -12.04
CA VAL A 103 19.51 -6.01 -13.29
C VAL A 103 19.68 -7.44 -13.80
N PRO A 104 19.24 -7.77 -15.04
CA PRO A 104 19.42 -9.11 -15.58
C PRO A 104 20.90 -9.47 -15.71
N ALA A 105 21.25 -10.71 -15.37
CA ALA A 105 22.64 -11.17 -15.46
C ALA A 105 23.14 -11.13 -16.92
N GLY A 106 24.30 -10.51 -17.12
CA GLY A 106 24.95 -10.39 -18.45
C GLY A 106 24.60 -9.13 -19.22
N VAL A 107 23.85 -8.22 -18.61
CA VAL A 107 23.63 -6.87 -19.14
C VAL A 107 24.84 -5.99 -18.82
N ASP A 108 25.32 -5.24 -19.81
CA ASP A 108 26.41 -4.28 -19.64
C ASP A 108 25.86 -2.98 -19.01
N GLU A 109 26.13 -2.77 -17.72
CA GLU A 109 25.74 -1.56 -16.99
C GLU A 109 26.45 -0.29 -17.50
N THR A 110 27.39 -0.40 -18.44
CA THR A 110 28.05 0.76 -19.05
C THR A 110 27.38 1.19 -20.36
N ASP A 111 26.46 0.39 -20.89
CA ASP A 111 25.70 0.74 -22.09
C ASP A 111 24.64 1.80 -21.75
N PRO A 112 24.70 3.01 -22.35
CA PRO A 112 23.77 4.09 -22.04
C PRO A 112 22.31 3.74 -22.35
N ASP A 113 22.07 2.99 -23.42
CA ASP A 113 20.72 2.60 -23.83
C ASP A 113 20.10 1.64 -22.80
N THR A 114 20.88 0.67 -22.32
CA THR A 114 20.45 -0.21 -21.25
C THR A 114 20.23 0.53 -19.93
N CYS A 115 21.11 1.47 -19.57
CA CYS A 115 20.94 2.29 -18.37
C CYS A 115 19.64 3.10 -18.40
N ALA A 116 19.27 3.64 -19.56
CA ALA A 116 18.03 4.39 -19.73
C ALA A 116 16.78 3.52 -19.50
N VAL A 117 16.74 2.32 -20.08
CA VAL A 117 15.64 1.36 -19.86
C VAL A 117 15.54 0.95 -18.40
N ILE A 118 16.68 0.69 -17.76
CA ILE A 118 16.79 0.35 -16.34
C ILE A 118 16.22 1.48 -15.47
N ALA A 119 16.60 2.73 -15.75
CA ALA A 119 16.10 3.88 -15.01
C ALA A 119 14.59 4.09 -15.19
N GLU A 120 14.06 3.86 -16.39
CA GLU A 120 12.62 3.94 -16.68
C GLU A 120 11.83 2.89 -15.87
N GLU A 121 12.24 1.61 -15.92
CA GLU A 121 11.59 0.53 -15.16
C GLU A 121 11.65 0.77 -13.64
N ALA A 122 12.76 1.30 -13.14
CA ALA A 122 12.91 1.67 -11.74
C ALA A 122 11.93 2.80 -11.34
N GLY A 123 11.77 3.80 -12.21
CA GLY A 123 10.79 4.87 -12.03
C GLY A 123 9.35 4.36 -11.98
N GLU A 124 8.97 3.48 -12.90
CA GLU A 124 7.64 2.84 -12.93
C GLU A 124 7.38 1.97 -11.68
N THR A 125 8.39 1.21 -11.26
CA THR A 125 8.29 0.37 -10.06
C THR A 125 8.14 1.23 -8.82
N MET A 126 8.91 2.32 -8.70
CA MET A 126 8.76 3.25 -7.59
C MET A 126 7.37 3.91 -7.62
N GLN A 127 6.84 4.26 -8.81
CA GLN A 127 5.49 4.80 -8.95
C GLN A 127 4.45 3.83 -8.40
N SER A 128 4.60 2.56 -8.75
CA SER A 128 3.73 1.49 -8.26
C SER A 128 3.81 1.30 -6.75
N VAL A 129 5.00 1.48 -6.14
CA VAL A 129 5.16 1.49 -4.67
C VAL A 129 4.38 2.66 -4.07
N LEU A 130 4.59 3.88 -4.57
CA LEU A 130 3.88 5.05 -4.03
C LEU A 130 2.37 4.97 -4.22
N ASP A 131 1.89 4.44 -5.35
CA ASP A 131 0.48 4.26 -5.60
C ASP A 131 -0.14 3.28 -4.61
N LEU A 132 0.53 2.15 -4.34
CA LEU A 132 0.10 1.19 -3.32
C LEU A 132 0.07 1.85 -1.94
N LEU A 133 1.14 2.53 -1.53
CA LEU A 133 1.20 3.18 -0.22
C LEU A 133 0.14 4.28 -0.09
N GLY A 134 -0.14 5.02 -1.16
CA GLY A 134 -1.19 6.03 -1.20
C GLY A 134 -2.59 5.42 -1.14
N GLU A 135 -2.78 4.21 -1.65
CA GLU A 135 -4.01 3.45 -1.46
C GLU A 135 -4.19 2.93 -0.03
N ILE A 136 -3.09 2.50 0.62
CA ILE A 136 -3.10 2.21 2.06
C ILE A 136 -3.55 3.44 2.85
N GLU A 137 -3.05 4.63 2.50
CA GLU A 137 -3.47 5.89 3.12
C GLU A 137 -4.96 6.16 2.98
N ARG A 138 -5.47 6.19 1.74
CA ARG A 138 -6.90 6.42 1.47
C ARG A 138 -7.77 5.36 2.16
N GLY A 139 -7.33 4.10 2.15
CA GLY A 139 -8.00 3.00 2.84
C GLY A 139 -8.09 3.21 4.35
N TRP A 140 -7.02 3.70 4.98
CA TRP A 140 -7.01 4.05 6.40
C TRP A 140 -7.92 5.23 6.72
N ILE A 141 -7.91 6.29 5.90
CA ILE A 141 -8.81 7.42 6.07
C ILE A 141 -10.26 6.97 6.03
N ALA A 142 -10.62 6.11 5.07
CA ALA A 142 -11.96 5.52 5.00
C ALA A 142 -12.30 4.74 6.29
N VAL A 143 -11.40 3.88 6.77
CA VAL A 143 -11.60 3.10 8.00
C VAL A 143 -11.75 4.00 9.24
N LEU A 144 -10.91 5.02 9.38
CA LEU A 144 -10.98 5.97 10.50
C LEU A 144 -12.28 6.77 10.52
N ARG A 145 -12.85 7.05 9.35
CA ARG A 145 -14.13 7.75 9.20
C ARG A 145 -15.34 6.81 9.23
N GLY A 146 -15.15 5.50 9.39
CA GLY A 146 -16.21 4.50 9.33
C GLY A 146 -16.84 4.36 7.94
N GLU A 147 -16.13 4.76 6.89
CA GLU A 147 -16.61 4.71 5.50
C GLU A 147 -16.36 3.34 4.86
N GLY A 148 -17.26 2.93 3.97
CA GLY A 148 -17.07 1.78 3.10
C GLY A 148 -16.02 2.06 2.02
N TRP A 149 -15.72 1.05 1.21
CA TRP A 149 -14.79 1.18 0.09
C TRP A 149 -15.42 0.63 -1.19
N ARG A 150 -15.30 1.41 -2.27
CA ARG A 150 -15.66 0.96 -3.62
C ARG A 150 -14.37 0.79 -4.42
N ALA A 151 -14.14 -0.42 -4.92
CA ALA A 151 -13.04 -0.68 -5.83
C ALA A 151 -13.23 0.14 -7.11
N GLY A 152 -12.15 0.69 -7.65
CA GLY A 152 -12.22 1.37 -8.93
C GLY A 152 -12.39 0.37 -10.07
N GLU A 153 -13.02 0.82 -11.16
CA GLU A 153 -13.15 0.05 -12.39
C GLU A 153 -11.95 0.34 -13.31
N ASP A 154 -11.51 -0.65 -14.09
CA ASP A 154 -10.53 -0.50 -15.17
C ASP A 154 -9.21 0.22 -14.78
N GLY A 155 -8.70 -0.06 -13.57
CA GLY A 155 -7.45 0.54 -13.07
C GLY A 155 -7.63 1.92 -12.42
N ALA A 156 -8.86 2.40 -12.26
CA ALA A 156 -9.14 3.55 -11.40
C ALA A 156 -8.82 3.21 -9.93
N LYS A 157 -8.38 4.24 -9.18
CA LYS A 157 -8.15 4.13 -7.74
C LYS A 157 -9.50 3.93 -7.02
N GLY A 158 -9.52 3.06 -5.99
CA GLY A 158 -10.70 2.91 -5.15
C GLY A 158 -11.06 4.19 -4.39
N GLU A 159 -12.33 4.30 -4.03
CA GLU A 159 -12.90 5.47 -3.35
C GLU A 159 -13.63 5.10 -2.05
N ALA A 160 -13.54 6.01 -1.08
CA ALA A 160 -14.29 5.91 0.17
C ALA A 160 -15.76 6.26 -0.06
N VAL A 161 -16.67 5.49 0.54
CA VAL A 161 -18.12 5.68 0.39
C VAL A 161 -18.76 5.79 1.76
N LYS A 162 -19.51 6.88 2.00
CA LYS A 162 -20.27 7.05 3.24
C LYS A 162 -21.30 5.92 3.39
N VAL A 163 -21.30 5.28 4.55
CA VAL A 163 -22.25 4.22 4.91
C VAL A 163 -22.91 4.55 6.25
N GLU A 164 -24.20 4.24 6.35
CA GLU A 164 -24.92 4.43 7.60
C GLU A 164 -24.50 3.38 8.64
N GLY A 165 -24.19 3.82 9.85
CA GLY A 165 -23.77 2.93 10.94
C GLY A 165 -22.35 2.38 10.80
N GLY A 166 -21.50 3.05 10.02
CA GLY A 166 -20.07 2.79 10.01
C GLY A 166 -19.45 3.00 11.39
N SER A 167 -18.56 2.11 11.79
CA SER A 167 -17.83 2.18 13.06
C SER A 167 -16.37 2.55 12.76
N GLY A 168 -15.82 3.49 13.52
CA GLY A 168 -14.39 3.77 13.50
C GLY A 168 -13.60 2.67 14.21
N ILE A 169 -12.32 2.93 14.49
CA ILE A 169 -11.46 1.99 15.23
C ILE A 169 -11.34 2.38 16.70
N ASP A 170 -11.06 1.39 17.55
CA ASP A 170 -10.83 1.60 18.98
C ASP A 170 -9.50 2.32 19.27
N GLU A 171 -9.36 2.87 20.47
CA GLU A 171 -8.19 3.66 20.87
C GLU A 171 -6.88 2.85 20.84
N THR A 172 -6.93 1.56 21.17
CA THR A 172 -5.74 0.69 21.13
C THR A 172 -5.27 0.53 19.68
N SER A 173 -6.21 0.34 18.76
CA SER A 173 -5.92 0.28 17.31
C SER A 173 -5.35 1.60 16.78
N LYS A 174 -5.85 2.76 17.24
CA LYS A 174 -5.29 4.09 16.88
C LYS A 174 -3.84 4.25 17.31
N VAL A 175 -3.53 3.93 18.57
CA VAL A 175 -2.16 3.98 19.11
C VAL A 175 -1.24 3.04 18.32
N ARG A 176 -1.71 1.81 18.05
CA ARG A 176 -0.95 0.83 17.25
C ARG A 176 -0.70 1.33 15.83
N LEU A 177 -1.70 1.91 15.17
CA LEU A 177 -1.58 2.48 13.83
C LEU A 177 -0.52 3.58 13.78
N ARG A 178 -0.56 4.53 14.73
CA ARG A 178 0.44 5.61 14.84
C ARG A 178 1.86 5.05 14.95
N SER A 179 2.06 4.03 15.78
CA SER A 179 3.37 3.37 15.92
C SER A 179 3.82 2.68 14.62
N ILE A 180 2.91 2.00 13.92
CA ILE A 180 3.21 1.31 12.66
C ILE A 180 3.61 2.32 11.57
N ILE A 181 2.86 3.42 11.43
CA ILE A 181 3.11 4.46 10.43
C ILE A 181 4.49 5.09 10.62
N ASN A 182 4.84 5.46 11.86
CA ASN A 182 6.13 6.08 12.13
C ASN A 182 7.30 5.13 11.77
N LEU A 183 7.20 3.86 12.16
CA LEU A 183 8.20 2.85 11.82
C LEU A 183 8.28 2.59 10.31
N ALA A 184 7.13 2.52 9.64
CA ALA A 184 7.06 2.29 8.19
C ALA A 184 7.70 3.44 7.40
N ARG A 185 7.51 4.71 7.82
CA ARG A 185 8.14 5.88 7.18
C ARG A 185 9.64 5.80 7.27
N GLU A 186 10.18 5.53 8.46
CA GLU A 186 11.62 5.38 8.67
C GLU A 186 12.21 4.29 7.77
N LYS A 187 11.57 3.11 7.74
CA LYS A 187 11.99 1.98 6.90
C LYS A 187 12.01 2.31 5.41
N LEU A 188 10.92 2.89 4.90
CA LEU A 188 10.80 3.22 3.48
C LEU A 188 11.76 4.33 3.07
N LEU A 189 12.00 5.32 3.92
CA LEU A 189 13.00 6.37 3.65
C LEU A 189 14.41 5.79 3.57
N LEU A 190 14.78 4.91 4.52
CA LEU A 190 16.07 4.23 4.50
C LEU A 190 16.23 3.34 3.26
N TRP A 191 15.18 2.61 2.89
CA TRP A 191 15.17 1.77 1.69
C TRP A 191 15.23 2.59 0.40
N ALA A 192 14.54 3.73 0.31
CA ALA A 192 14.48 4.55 -0.90
C ALA A 192 15.76 5.36 -1.15
N ARG A 193 16.48 5.74 -0.09
CA ARG A 193 17.67 6.63 -0.15
C ARG A 193 18.73 6.22 -1.18
N PRO A 194 19.11 4.93 -1.33
CA PRO A 194 20.12 4.52 -2.31
C PRO A 194 19.72 4.75 -3.77
N TYR A 195 18.43 4.89 -4.07
CA TYR A 195 17.92 5.04 -5.43
C TYR A 195 17.90 6.48 -5.93
N GLY A 196 18.21 7.46 -5.07
CA GLY A 196 18.26 8.87 -5.43
C GLY A 196 16.89 9.45 -5.83
N SER A 197 16.92 10.64 -6.42
CA SER A 197 15.74 11.24 -7.07
C SER A 197 15.74 10.80 -8.53
N PHE A 198 14.74 10.02 -8.97
CA PHE A 198 14.54 9.69 -10.39
C PHE A 198 14.14 10.90 -11.27
N GLY A 199 14.31 12.13 -10.77
CA GLY A 199 13.90 13.38 -11.40
C GLY A 199 15.07 14.24 -11.88
N GLY A 200 16.04 13.65 -12.57
CA GLY A 200 17.16 14.39 -13.16
C GLY A 200 18.26 14.70 -12.14
N GLU A 201 19.41 14.04 -12.35
CA GLU A 201 20.70 14.28 -11.69
C GLU A 201 20.83 13.92 -10.20
N SER A 202 21.28 12.69 -9.97
CA SER A 202 22.48 12.48 -9.15
C SER A 202 22.94 11.03 -9.23
N MET A 203 23.93 10.75 -10.10
CA MET A 203 25.20 10.13 -9.67
C MET A 203 26.24 10.14 -10.78
N GLY A 204 27.14 11.13 -10.70
CA GLY A 204 28.50 11.10 -11.18
C GLY A 204 29.29 12.18 -10.44
N PRO A 205 30.50 11.91 -9.92
CA PRO A 205 31.32 12.92 -9.23
C PRO A 205 31.83 14.04 -10.16
N ASP A 206 31.51 14.00 -11.45
CA ASP A 206 31.94 14.94 -12.48
C ASP A 206 30.76 15.70 -13.11
N GLY A 207 29.84 16.21 -12.27
CA GLY A 207 28.72 17.04 -12.71
C GLY A 207 29.22 18.34 -13.36
N LEU A 208 29.09 18.44 -14.68
CA LEU A 208 29.30 19.66 -15.45
C LEU A 208 28.11 20.61 -15.22
N ASP A 209 28.43 21.83 -14.80
CA ASP A 209 27.52 22.89 -14.40
C ASP A 209 26.49 23.26 -15.49
N GLY A 210 25.19 23.39 -15.15
CA GLY A 210 24.30 24.13 -16.06
C GLY A 210 22.82 24.31 -15.76
N GLU A 211 22.08 23.31 -15.27
CA GLU A 211 20.62 23.45 -15.13
C GLU A 211 20.19 23.63 -13.67
N VAL A 212 19.71 24.84 -13.36
CA VAL A 212 19.13 25.19 -12.07
C VAL A 212 17.72 24.60 -12.00
N HIS A 213 17.60 23.32 -11.69
CA HIS A 213 16.32 22.73 -11.27
C HIS A 213 15.84 23.42 -9.99
N THR A 214 14.57 23.80 -9.96
CA THR A 214 13.98 24.45 -8.78
C THR A 214 13.97 23.49 -7.58
N GLU A 215 14.10 24.00 -6.36
CA GLU A 215 14.05 23.20 -5.12
C GLU A 215 12.75 22.36 -5.00
N GLU A 216 11.67 22.78 -5.66
CA GLU A 216 10.42 22.02 -5.75
C GLU A 216 10.53 20.79 -6.69
N GLU A 217 11.24 20.90 -7.81
CA GLU A 217 11.48 19.77 -8.73
C GLU A 217 12.46 18.74 -8.14
N LYS A 218 13.38 19.19 -7.28
CA LYS A 218 14.29 18.32 -6.52
C LYS A 218 13.61 17.60 -5.35
N SER A 219 12.39 17.98 -5.00
CA SER A 219 11.64 17.37 -3.90
C SER A 219 10.94 16.09 -4.35
N GLY A 220 11.75 15.15 -4.82
CA GLY A 220 11.35 13.88 -5.42
C GLY A 220 10.61 12.94 -4.46
N TRP A 221 10.61 11.65 -4.82
CA TRP A 221 9.96 10.55 -4.10
C TRP A 221 10.14 10.57 -2.58
N GLU A 222 11.29 11.04 -2.07
CA GLU A 222 11.55 11.20 -0.65
C GLU A 222 10.52 12.12 0.03
N ARG A 223 10.20 13.27 -0.58
CA ARG A 223 9.16 14.16 -0.05
C ARG A 223 7.80 13.50 -0.09
N GLN A 224 7.50 12.73 -1.13
CA GLN A 224 6.25 11.97 -1.18
C GLN A 224 6.19 10.98 -0.02
N ILE A 225 7.24 10.16 0.22
CA ILE A 225 7.33 9.22 1.36
C ILE A 225 7.25 9.94 2.71
N VAL A 226 7.80 11.15 2.82
CA VAL A 226 7.62 11.98 4.02
C VAL A 226 6.16 12.42 4.13
N ASP A 227 5.56 13.00 3.11
CA ASP A 227 4.19 13.51 3.20
C ASP A 227 3.13 12.38 3.29
N MET A 228 3.50 11.15 2.92
CA MET A 228 2.70 9.95 3.09
C MET A 228 2.26 9.75 4.54
N TRP A 229 0.99 9.38 4.69
CA TRP A 229 0.33 9.09 5.96
C TRP A 229 0.21 10.30 6.90
N LYS A 230 0.57 11.50 6.46
CA LYS A 230 0.32 12.73 7.21
C LYS A 230 -1.17 12.92 7.45
N GLU A 231 -2.02 12.63 6.46
CA GLU A 231 -3.48 12.76 6.63
C GLU A 231 -3.98 11.78 7.69
N ILE A 232 -3.41 10.55 7.75
CA ILE A 232 -3.78 9.58 8.78
C ILE A 232 -3.45 10.12 10.17
N LEU A 233 -2.24 10.66 10.36
CA LEU A 233 -1.81 11.20 11.66
C LEU A 233 -2.69 12.39 12.08
N GLU A 234 -3.02 13.30 11.16
CA GLU A 234 -3.92 14.41 11.41
C GLU A 234 -5.35 13.95 11.75
N GLU A 235 -5.85 12.91 11.06
CA GLU A 235 -7.16 12.31 11.36
C GLU A 235 -7.16 11.62 12.73
N LEU A 236 -6.08 10.94 13.10
CA LEU A 236 -5.93 10.34 14.43
C LEU A 236 -5.93 11.41 15.53
N ASP A 237 -5.24 12.53 15.33
CA ASP A 237 -5.18 13.64 16.27
C ASP A 237 -6.55 14.34 16.39
N ARG A 238 -7.27 14.50 15.28
CA ARG A 238 -8.64 15.06 15.26
C ARG A 238 -9.63 14.21 16.08
N GLN A 239 -9.43 12.90 16.12
CA GLN A 239 -10.29 11.98 16.85
C GLN A 239 -9.83 11.71 18.29
N ALA A 240 -8.73 12.32 18.74
CA ALA A 240 -8.31 12.22 20.14
C ALA A 240 -9.36 12.89 21.04
N PRO A 241 -9.75 12.27 22.17
CA PRO A 241 -10.61 12.95 23.12
C PRO A 241 -9.93 14.24 23.58
N PRO A 242 -10.68 15.33 23.84
CA PRO A 242 -10.10 16.52 24.45
C PRO A 242 -9.42 16.08 25.74
N GLU A 243 -8.17 16.53 25.96
CA GLU A 243 -7.48 16.30 27.24
C GLU A 243 -8.38 16.86 28.33
N GLU A 244 -9.09 15.99 29.05
CA GLU A 244 -9.83 16.40 30.24
C GLU A 244 -8.78 16.99 31.16
N GLU A 245 -8.82 18.32 31.34
CA GLU A 245 -7.99 19.00 32.33
C GLU A 245 -8.23 18.26 33.65
N VAL A 246 -7.23 17.48 34.06
CA VAL A 246 -7.23 16.82 35.36
C VAL A 246 -7.04 17.92 36.39
N ILE A 247 -8.16 18.50 36.84
CA ILE A 247 -8.25 19.49 37.90
C ILE A 247 -7.95 18.84 39.25
#